data_AF-A0A9W8X204-F1
#
_entry.id   AF-A0A9W8X204-F1
#
_cell.length_a   1.000
_cell.length_b   1.000
_cell.length_c   1.000
_cell.angle_alpha   90.00
_cell.angle_beta   90.00
_cell.angle_gamma   90.00
#
_symmetry.space_group_name_H-M   'P 1'
#
loop_
_entity.id
_entity.type
_entity.pdbx_description
1 polymer ?
#
loop_
_entity_poly.entity_id
_entity_poly.type
_entity_poly.pdbx_seq_one_letter_code
_entity_poly.pdbx_strand_id
1 'polypeptide(L)'
;MPVTLNCDEAQLFHHFIRHLGRWLDCTNAARLFTLVVSEKATACPILVAAILCFSARHQGKRDQGEEAYERAITLLIDRLNESPARYDEMLLSAVLLLHFADQLSCTSSILRASMTLPFIDPSATSLRDAAFWIYVRQILYNSTISQEPLDIDFSLELMPTPELLVDKHPLAWLRSETAWANQCLWLTACVANFCFSGPKTTEDASTRAAAWQELWDRNQAWQKKRPKEFDAIGRGPARDGHVFEDVWFTADWHEILWMLKQFEEMHAWRTTWIADALKDEWGMG
;
A
#
# COMPACT_ATOMS: atom_id res chain seq x y z
N MET A 1 7.18 5.53 -30.67
CA MET A 1 6.35 6.70 -30.99
C MET A 1 5.50 7.03 -29.78
N PRO A 2 5.18 8.31 -29.50
CA PRO A 2 4.32 8.67 -28.38
C PRO A 2 2.95 8.02 -28.53
N VAL A 3 2.42 7.49 -27.44
CA VAL A 3 1.07 6.90 -27.43
C VAL A 3 0.06 8.02 -27.62
N THR A 4 -0.79 7.90 -28.63
CA THR A 4 -1.87 8.86 -28.90
C THR A 4 -3.16 8.32 -28.28
N LEU A 5 -3.76 9.08 -27.37
CA LEU A 5 -5.02 8.73 -26.71
C LEU A 5 -6.18 9.45 -27.39
N ASN A 6 -7.31 8.75 -27.55
CA ASN A 6 -8.57 9.41 -27.91
C ASN A 6 -9.16 10.18 -26.70
N CYS A 7 -10.28 10.88 -26.90
CA CYS A 7 -10.89 11.71 -25.84
C CYS A 7 -11.27 10.88 -24.59
N ASP A 8 -11.89 9.71 -24.79
CA ASP A 8 -12.35 8.85 -23.70
C ASP A 8 -11.16 8.23 -22.95
N GLU A 9 -10.15 7.77 -23.68
CA GLU A 9 -8.89 7.28 -23.11
C GLU A 9 -8.17 8.38 -22.31
N ALA A 10 -8.14 9.61 -22.82
CA ALA A 10 -7.54 10.74 -22.12
C ALA A 10 -8.30 11.09 -20.83
N GLN A 11 -9.63 10.98 -20.82
CA GLN A 11 -10.44 11.17 -19.61
C GLN A 11 -10.17 10.08 -18.57
N LEU A 12 -10.06 8.82 -18.99
CA LEU A 12 -9.70 7.71 -18.11
C LEU A 12 -8.28 7.89 -17.54
N PHE A 13 -7.31 8.25 -18.39
CA PHE A 13 -5.94 8.51 -17.96
C PHE A 13 -5.87 9.66 -16.95
N HIS A 14 -6.63 10.72 -17.16
CA HIS A 14 -6.72 11.83 -16.22
C HIS A 14 -7.45 11.44 -14.92
N HIS A 15 -8.44 10.54 -14.98
CA HIS A 15 -9.08 9.96 -13.80
C HIS A 15 -8.08 9.18 -12.94
N PHE A 16 -7.19 8.40 -13.56
CA PHE A 16 -6.09 7.75 -12.85
C PHE A 16 -5.26 8.75 -12.05
N ILE A 17 -4.75 9.81 -12.69
CA ILE A 17 -3.91 10.81 -12.03
C ILE A 17 -4.63 11.47 -10.86
N ARG A 18 -5.92 11.81 -11.03
CA ARG A 18 -6.67 12.55 -10.00
C ARG A 18 -7.10 11.71 -8.81
N HIS A 19 -7.39 10.43 -9.01
CA HIS A 19 -8.06 9.61 -8.00
C HIS A 19 -7.24 8.39 -7.62
N LEU A 20 -6.76 7.63 -8.61
CA LEU A 20 -6.16 6.31 -8.37
C LEU A 20 -4.68 6.39 -8.02
N GLY A 21 -3.92 7.19 -8.75
CA GLY A 21 -2.49 7.42 -8.47
C GLY A 21 -2.28 7.92 -7.06
N ARG A 22 -3.10 8.89 -6.61
CA ARG A 22 -3.02 9.43 -5.23
C ARG A 22 -3.26 8.34 -4.18
N TRP A 23 -4.16 7.40 -4.44
CA TRP A 23 -4.40 6.25 -3.54
C TRP A 23 -3.22 5.26 -3.54
N LEU A 24 -2.56 5.06 -4.68
CA LEU A 24 -1.34 4.26 -4.78
C LEU A 24 -0.14 4.93 -4.09
N ASP A 25 -0.09 6.26 -4.08
CA ASP A 25 1.00 7.04 -3.49
C ASP A 25 0.71 7.54 -2.07
N CYS A 26 -0.33 7.06 -1.42
CA CYS A 26 -0.73 7.57 -0.12
C CYS A 26 0.34 7.42 0.97
N THR A 27 1.41 6.64 0.76
CA THR A 27 2.56 6.56 1.69
C THR A 27 3.85 7.13 1.09
N ASN A 28 3.80 7.56 -0.19
CA ASN A 28 4.94 8.02 -0.96
C ASN A 28 4.79 9.51 -1.27
N ALA A 29 5.49 10.35 -0.51
CA ALA A 29 5.43 11.80 -0.67
C ALA A 29 5.96 12.27 -2.04
N ALA A 30 6.82 11.48 -2.69
CA ALA A 30 7.31 11.76 -4.05
C ALA A 30 6.32 11.40 -5.17
N ARG A 31 5.21 10.73 -4.83
CA ARG A 31 4.10 10.39 -5.74
C ARG A 31 4.53 9.64 -7.01
N LEU A 32 5.37 8.62 -6.84
CA LEU A 32 6.00 7.91 -7.95
C LEU A 32 4.97 7.26 -8.90
N PHE A 33 3.88 6.67 -8.39
CA PHE A 33 2.85 6.06 -9.24
C PHE A 33 2.02 7.08 -9.99
N THR A 34 1.72 8.22 -9.38
CA THR A 34 0.95 9.29 -10.02
C THR A 34 1.79 9.99 -11.08
N LEU A 35 3.05 10.31 -10.78
CA LEU A 35 3.90 11.17 -11.61
C LEU A 35 4.77 10.35 -12.57
N VAL A 36 5.57 9.41 -12.07
CA VAL A 36 6.55 8.69 -12.88
C VAL A 36 5.88 7.67 -13.78
N VAL A 37 4.91 6.89 -13.27
CA VAL A 37 4.21 5.91 -14.13
C VAL A 37 3.43 6.63 -15.23
N SER A 38 2.77 7.76 -14.92
CA SER A 38 2.08 8.56 -15.93
C SER A 38 3.02 9.12 -17.00
N GLU A 39 4.20 9.63 -16.61
CA GLU A 39 5.23 10.08 -17.55
C GLU A 39 5.68 8.93 -18.46
N LYS A 40 6.03 7.77 -17.87
CA LYS A 40 6.50 6.60 -18.62
C LYS A 40 5.43 6.00 -19.53
N ALA A 41 4.17 6.07 -19.13
CA ALA A 41 3.06 5.57 -19.95
C ALA A 41 2.97 6.25 -21.31
N THR A 42 3.38 7.52 -21.45
CA THR A 42 3.39 8.20 -22.76
C THR A 42 4.27 7.52 -23.82
N ALA A 43 5.21 6.67 -23.39
CA ALA A 43 6.11 5.89 -24.24
C ALA A 43 5.93 4.37 -24.07
N CYS A 44 5.02 3.91 -23.20
CA CYS A 44 4.83 2.51 -22.87
C CYS A 44 3.35 2.09 -23.05
N PRO A 45 3.01 1.41 -24.17
CA PRO A 45 1.64 0.99 -24.45
C PRO A 45 1.04 0.06 -23.39
N ILE A 46 1.88 -0.78 -22.75
CA ILE A 46 1.45 -1.68 -21.67
C ILE A 46 0.94 -0.88 -20.47
N LEU A 47 1.68 0.15 -20.05
CA LEU A 47 1.28 1.01 -18.94
C LEU A 47 0.01 1.79 -19.25
N VAL A 48 -0.13 2.29 -20.48
CA VAL A 48 -1.38 2.96 -20.91
C VAL A 48 -2.56 2.01 -20.79
N ALA A 49 -2.47 0.81 -21.34
CA ALA A 49 -3.54 -0.17 -21.27
C ALA A 49 -3.90 -0.52 -19.81
N ALA A 50 -2.90 -0.69 -18.94
CA ALA A 50 -3.13 -0.95 -17.52
C ALA A 50 -3.79 0.23 -16.77
N ILE A 51 -3.36 1.47 -17.04
CA ILE A 51 -3.98 2.69 -16.48
C ILE A 51 -5.44 2.82 -16.92
N LEU A 52 -5.71 2.60 -18.21
CA LEU A 52 -7.07 2.67 -18.77
C LEU A 52 -7.96 1.59 -18.17
N CYS A 53 -7.46 0.36 -18.06
CA CYS A 53 -8.17 -0.76 -17.43
C CYS A 53 -8.56 -0.41 -15.99
N PHE A 54 -7.60 0.01 -15.17
CA PHE A 54 -7.86 0.34 -13.76
C PHE A 54 -8.85 1.50 -13.62
N SER A 55 -8.71 2.54 -14.45
CA SER A 55 -9.61 3.70 -14.45
C SER A 55 -11.02 3.36 -14.89
N ALA A 56 -11.16 2.59 -15.97
CA ALA A 56 -12.46 2.21 -16.50
C ALA A 56 -13.22 1.35 -15.48
N ARG A 57 -12.55 0.37 -14.87
CA ARG A 57 -13.14 -0.50 -13.86
C ARG A 57 -13.52 0.26 -12.59
N HIS A 58 -12.68 1.19 -12.12
CA HIS A 58 -13.04 2.07 -11.01
C HIS A 58 -14.26 2.95 -11.32
N GLN A 59 -14.46 3.36 -12.56
CA GLN A 59 -15.66 4.10 -13.00
C GLN A 59 -16.87 3.19 -13.27
N GLY A 60 -16.76 1.87 -13.09
CA GLY A 60 -17.81 0.91 -13.41
C GLY A 60 -18.01 0.63 -14.91
N LYS A 61 -17.11 1.11 -15.78
CA LYS A 61 -17.15 0.91 -17.23
C LYS A 61 -16.54 -0.46 -17.59
N ARG A 62 -17.32 -1.53 -17.38
CA ARG A 62 -16.85 -2.92 -17.52
C ARG A 62 -16.28 -3.24 -18.90
N ASP A 63 -17.01 -2.91 -19.98
CA ASP A 63 -16.60 -3.26 -21.35
C ASP A 63 -15.28 -2.58 -21.75
N GLN A 64 -15.14 -1.28 -21.46
CA GLN A 64 -13.89 -0.55 -21.69
C GLN A 64 -12.73 -1.07 -20.82
N GLY A 65 -13.05 -1.48 -19.60
CA GLY A 65 -12.08 -2.09 -18.69
C GLY A 65 -11.57 -3.43 -19.20
N GLU A 66 -12.45 -4.23 -19.79
CA GLU A 66 -12.11 -5.53 -20.36
C GLU A 66 -11.29 -5.40 -21.65
N GLU A 67 -11.69 -4.51 -22.57
CA GLU A 67 -10.92 -4.21 -23.77
C GLU A 67 -9.49 -3.75 -23.44
N ALA A 68 -9.36 -2.86 -22.45
CA ALA A 68 -8.07 -2.39 -21.99
C ALA A 68 -7.25 -3.49 -21.28
N TYR A 69 -7.91 -4.40 -20.56
CA TYR A 69 -7.27 -5.55 -19.93
C TYR A 69 -6.70 -6.51 -20.98
N GLU A 70 -7.52 -6.95 -21.94
CA GLU A 70 -7.10 -7.82 -23.04
C GLU A 70 -5.91 -7.22 -23.80
N ARG A 71 -6.00 -5.93 -24.14
CA ARG A 71 -4.91 -5.19 -24.77
C ARG A 71 -3.63 -5.21 -23.93
N ALA A 72 -3.73 -5.01 -22.61
CA ALA A 72 -2.56 -5.04 -21.72
C ALA A 72 -1.93 -6.43 -21.66
N ILE A 73 -2.74 -7.49 -21.53
CA ILE A 73 -2.27 -8.88 -21.47
C ILE A 73 -1.60 -9.30 -22.77
N THR A 74 -2.18 -8.99 -23.94
CA THR A 74 -1.55 -9.28 -25.24
C THR A 74 -0.15 -8.64 -25.32
N LEU A 75 -0.05 -7.35 -25.00
CA LEU A 75 1.23 -6.63 -25.04
C LEU A 75 2.23 -7.16 -23.99
N LEU A 76 1.77 -7.58 -22.82
CA LEU A 76 2.60 -8.21 -21.79
C LEU A 76 3.18 -9.55 -22.27
N ILE A 77 2.35 -10.42 -22.85
CA ILE A 77 2.78 -11.72 -23.38
C ILE A 77 3.83 -11.53 -24.48
N ASP A 78 3.56 -10.63 -25.44
CA ASP A 78 4.49 -10.33 -26.52
C ASP A 78 5.84 -9.84 -25.97
N ARG A 79 5.79 -8.93 -24.99
CA ARG A 79 6.99 -8.39 -24.36
C ARG A 79 7.81 -9.45 -23.62
N LEU A 80 7.13 -10.36 -22.92
CA LEU A 80 7.77 -11.47 -22.21
C LEU A 80 8.43 -12.47 -23.17
N ASN A 81 7.85 -12.68 -24.35
CA ASN A 81 8.42 -13.55 -25.39
C ASN A 81 9.68 -12.94 -26.05
N GLU A 82 9.72 -11.63 -26.24
CA GLU A 82 10.85 -10.95 -26.90
C GLU A 82 12.09 -10.79 -26.01
N SER A 83 11.90 -10.45 -24.74
CA SER A 83 13.02 -10.12 -23.84
C SER A 83 12.71 -10.51 -22.39
N PRO A 84 12.66 -11.83 -22.08
CA PRO A 84 12.33 -12.34 -20.75
C PRO A 84 13.33 -11.90 -19.66
N ALA A 85 14.51 -11.39 -20.05
CA ALA A 85 15.53 -10.92 -19.11
C ALA A 85 15.34 -9.46 -18.65
N ARG A 86 14.44 -8.69 -19.27
CA ARG A 86 14.24 -7.26 -18.95
C ARG A 86 12.93 -7.03 -18.20
N TYR A 87 12.84 -7.60 -17.00
CA TYR A 87 11.87 -7.16 -15.99
C TYR A 87 12.27 -5.76 -15.53
N ASP A 88 11.73 -4.73 -16.16
CA ASP A 88 11.88 -3.38 -15.64
C ASP A 88 10.68 -2.96 -14.78
N GLU A 89 10.86 -1.88 -14.04
CA GLU A 89 9.88 -1.37 -13.08
C GLU A 89 8.54 -0.98 -13.71
N MET A 90 8.50 -0.73 -15.03
CA MET A 90 7.27 -0.46 -15.78
C MET A 90 6.43 -1.71 -15.96
N LEU A 91 7.04 -2.88 -16.20
CA LEU A 91 6.30 -4.14 -16.26
C LEU A 91 5.70 -4.49 -14.90
N LEU A 92 6.49 -4.32 -13.83
CA LEU A 92 6.00 -4.51 -12.46
C LEU A 92 4.84 -3.56 -12.15
N SER A 93 4.98 -2.28 -12.53
CA SER A 93 3.93 -1.28 -12.33
C SER A 93 2.66 -1.63 -13.12
N ALA A 94 2.78 -2.08 -14.38
CA ALA A 94 1.63 -2.50 -15.18
C ALA A 94 0.89 -3.69 -14.56
N VAL A 95 1.63 -4.72 -14.16
CA VAL A 95 1.06 -5.91 -13.49
C VAL A 95 0.37 -5.52 -12.19
N LEU A 96 0.98 -4.62 -11.40
CA LEU A 96 0.36 -4.09 -10.19
C LEU A 96 -0.95 -3.37 -10.50
N LEU A 97 -0.99 -2.48 -11.50
CA LEU A 97 -2.20 -1.77 -11.88
C LEU A 97 -3.32 -2.71 -12.35
N LEU A 98 -2.99 -3.72 -13.15
CA LEU A 98 -3.96 -4.74 -13.60
C LEU A 98 -4.49 -5.56 -12.42
N HIS A 99 -3.65 -5.85 -11.43
CA HIS A 99 -4.08 -6.52 -10.22
C HIS A 99 -5.09 -5.70 -9.42
N PHE A 100 -4.85 -4.40 -9.21
CA PHE A 100 -5.82 -3.53 -8.56
C PHE A 100 -7.10 -3.39 -9.39
N ALA A 101 -7.00 -3.48 -10.71
CA ALA A 101 -8.15 -3.47 -11.60
C ALA A 101 -9.01 -4.75 -11.49
N ASP A 102 -8.44 -5.90 -11.17
CA ASP A 102 -9.10 -7.21 -11.24
C ASP A 102 -9.24 -7.95 -9.90
N GLN A 103 -8.65 -7.44 -8.82
CA GLN A 103 -8.50 -8.13 -7.53
C GLN A 103 -7.93 -9.57 -7.66
N LEU A 104 -7.15 -9.86 -8.70
CA LEU A 104 -6.61 -11.20 -8.95
C LEU A 104 -5.55 -11.58 -7.90
N SER A 105 -5.74 -12.67 -7.18
CA SER A 105 -4.85 -13.17 -6.10
C SER A 105 -3.35 -13.38 -6.48
N CYS A 106 -2.96 -13.26 -7.75
CA CYS A 106 -1.65 -13.71 -8.26
C CYS A 106 -0.44 -12.75 -8.06
N THR A 107 -0.61 -11.55 -7.49
CA THR A 107 0.49 -10.56 -7.38
C THR A 107 1.56 -10.89 -6.36
N SER A 108 1.26 -11.70 -5.35
CA SER A 108 2.25 -12.04 -4.32
C SER A 108 3.48 -12.72 -4.91
N SER A 109 3.30 -13.57 -5.92
CA SER A 109 4.40 -14.33 -6.53
C SER A 109 5.39 -13.46 -7.33
N ILE A 110 4.89 -12.51 -8.14
CA ILE A 110 5.72 -11.66 -9.02
C ILE A 110 6.45 -10.60 -8.21
N LEU A 111 5.79 -9.97 -7.24
CA LEU A 111 6.43 -9.00 -6.37
C LEU A 111 7.50 -9.66 -5.50
N ARG A 112 7.20 -10.82 -4.88
CA ARG A 112 8.21 -11.60 -4.15
C ARG A 112 9.40 -11.98 -5.03
N ALA A 113 9.15 -12.42 -6.26
CA ALA A 113 10.23 -12.75 -7.20
C ALA A 113 11.09 -11.54 -7.59
N SER A 114 10.52 -10.33 -7.55
CA SER A 114 11.26 -9.07 -7.81
C SER A 114 12.10 -8.59 -6.64
N MET A 115 11.87 -9.12 -5.44
CA MET A 115 12.64 -8.82 -4.23
C MET A 115 13.87 -9.72 -4.15
N THR A 116 15.03 -9.17 -4.49
CA THR A 116 16.29 -9.93 -4.54
C THR A 116 17.17 -9.74 -3.30
N LEU A 117 16.76 -8.87 -2.37
CA LEU A 117 17.57 -8.41 -1.25
C LEU A 117 16.81 -8.61 0.08
N PRO A 118 17.51 -8.90 1.19
CA PRO A 118 16.89 -9.12 2.49
C PRO A 118 16.48 -7.81 3.21
N PHE A 119 16.65 -6.67 2.55
CA PHE A 119 16.37 -5.35 3.11
C PHE A 119 15.39 -4.59 2.22
N ILE A 120 14.56 -3.77 2.87
CA ILE A 120 13.57 -2.90 2.23
C ILE A 120 13.91 -1.45 2.57
N ASP A 121 13.98 -0.60 1.55
CA ASP A 121 14.12 0.85 1.73
C ASP A 121 12.75 1.48 2.08
N PRO A 122 12.56 1.99 3.32
CA PRO A 122 11.30 2.62 3.69
C PRO A 122 11.08 3.94 2.94
N SER A 123 12.11 4.59 2.40
CA SER A 123 11.97 5.84 1.65
C SER A 123 11.44 5.68 0.22
N ALA A 124 11.26 4.43 -0.23
CA ALA A 124 10.60 4.06 -1.49
C ALA A 124 11.06 4.88 -2.70
N THR A 125 12.37 4.88 -2.97
CA THR A 125 12.98 5.78 -3.97
C THR A 125 12.87 5.30 -5.41
N SER A 126 12.58 4.01 -5.61
CA SER A 126 12.32 3.41 -6.92
C SER A 126 10.85 3.04 -7.10
N LEU A 127 10.40 2.85 -8.35
CA LEU A 127 9.05 2.32 -8.62
C LEU A 127 8.88 0.91 -8.06
N ARG A 128 9.96 0.13 -7.99
CA ARG A 128 9.94 -1.20 -7.37
C ARG A 128 9.67 -1.12 -5.87
N ASP A 129 10.37 -0.24 -5.17
CA ASP A 129 10.15 -0.07 -3.72
C ASP A 129 8.74 0.48 -3.45
N ALA A 130 8.29 1.44 -4.25
CA ALA A 130 6.92 1.95 -4.13
C ALA A 130 5.87 0.85 -4.39
N ALA A 131 6.09 -0.01 -5.38
CA ALA A 131 5.21 -1.16 -5.66
C ALA A 131 5.17 -2.14 -4.48
N PHE A 132 6.30 -2.37 -3.81
CA PHE A 132 6.35 -3.18 -2.59
C PHE A 132 5.47 -2.57 -1.48
N TRP A 133 5.59 -1.26 -1.22
CA TRP A 133 4.79 -0.62 -0.17
C TRP A 133 3.29 -0.56 -0.49
N ILE A 134 2.93 -0.44 -1.77
CA ILE A 134 1.55 -0.62 -2.23
C ILE A 134 1.06 -2.06 -1.93
N TYR A 135 1.89 -3.06 -2.20
CA TYR A 135 1.57 -4.46 -1.92
C TYR A 135 1.38 -4.73 -0.43
N VAL A 136 2.25 -4.19 0.44
CA VAL A 136 2.10 -4.29 1.91
C VAL A 136 0.73 -3.78 2.36
N ARG A 137 0.23 -2.68 1.78
CA ARG A 137 -1.12 -2.19 2.09
C ARG A 137 -2.20 -3.14 1.60
N GLN A 138 -2.06 -3.68 0.39
CA GLN A 138 -3.05 -4.59 -0.18
C GLN A 138 -3.18 -5.88 0.64
N ILE A 139 -2.08 -6.49 1.04
CA ILE A 139 -2.13 -7.72 1.83
C ILE A 139 -2.51 -7.45 3.29
N LEU A 140 -2.14 -6.30 3.86
CA LEU A 140 -2.68 -5.90 5.16
C LEU A 140 -4.21 -5.80 5.12
N TYR A 141 -4.76 -5.21 4.05
CA TYR A 141 -6.20 -5.17 3.83
C TYR A 141 -6.80 -6.57 3.66
N ASN A 142 -6.23 -7.40 2.78
CA ASN A 142 -6.71 -8.76 2.53
C ASN A 142 -6.68 -9.62 3.80
N SER A 143 -5.56 -9.63 4.53
CA SER A 143 -5.37 -10.36 5.78
C SER A 143 -6.31 -9.88 6.88
N THR A 144 -6.61 -8.58 6.90
CA THR A 144 -7.63 -8.07 7.82
C THR A 144 -8.98 -8.69 7.46
N ILE A 145 -9.40 -8.68 6.20
CA ILE A 145 -10.66 -9.31 5.78
C ILE A 145 -10.72 -10.81 6.05
N SER A 146 -9.68 -11.55 5.67
CA SER A 146 -9.65 -13.00 5.82
C SER A 146 -9.36 -13.44 7.26
N GLN A 147 -8.87 -12.54 8.12
CA GLN A 147 -8.35 -12.85 9.44
C GLN A 147 -7.22 -13.89 9.39
N GLU A 148 -6.39 -13.83 8.35
CA GLU A 148 -5.27 -14.74 8.12
C GLU A 148 -3.92 -14.01 8.18
N PRO A 149 -2.82 -14.72 8.50
CA PRO A 149 -1.47 -14.16 8.45
C PRO A 149 -1.16 -13.50 7.10
N LEU A 150 -0.28 -12.50 7.13
CA LEU A 150 0.08 -11.77 5.93
C LEU A 150 1.04 -12.60 5.07
N ASP A 151 0.80 -12.68 3.75
CA ASP A 151 1.73 -13.29 2.77
C ASP A 151 2.91 -12.33 2.49
N ILE A 152 3.74 -12.13 3.52
CA ILE A 152 4.98 -11.35 3.51
C ILE A 152 6.04 -12.11 4.28
N ASP A 153 7.28 -12.02 3.79
CA ASP A 153 8.43 -12.43 4.56
C ASP A 153 8.77 -11.38 5.65
N PHE A 154 8.43 -11.67 6.90
CA PHE A 154 8.75 -10.82 8.05
C PHE A 154 10.21 -10.95 8.52
N SER A 155 11.04 -11.75 7.86
CA SER A 155 12.50 -11.74 8.09
C SER A 155 13.20 -10.54 7.42
N LEU A 156 12.48 -9.80 6.57
CA LEU A 156 12.98 -8.61 5.91
C LEU A 156 13.25 -7.46 6.91
N GLU A 157 14.38 -6.79 6.73
CA GLU A 157 14.79 -5.68 7.58
C GLU A 157 14.55 -4.33 6.90
N LEU A 158 13.98 -3.37 7.64
CA LEU A 158 13.84 -1.99 7.18
C LEU A 158 15.16 -1.25 7.31
N MET A 159 15.76 -0.88 6.18
CA MET A 159 17.00 -0.11 6.17
C MET A 159 17.01 0.94 5.05
N PRO A 160 17.48 2.17 5.33
CA PRO A 160 17.93 2.67 6.64
C PRO A 160 16.75 3.02 7.57
N THR A 161 17.01 3.16 8.87
CA THR A 161 16.03 3.73 9.80
C THR A 161 15.71 5.17 9.39
N PRO A 162 14.44 5.63 9.43
CA PRO A 162 14.06 6.98 8.99
C PRO A 162 14.84 8.11 9.66
N GLU A 163 15.25 7.94 10.92
CA GLU A 163 16.09 8.86 11.69
C GLU A 163 17.45 9.14 11.05
N LEU A 164 17.98 8.19 10.28
CA LEU A 164 19.29 8.28 9.63
C LEU A 164 19.21 8.95 8.25
N LEU A 165 18.01 9.20 7.73
CA LEU A 165 17.78 9.90 6.47
C LEU A 165 17.96 11.42 6.64
N VAL A 166 19.17 11.84 7.00
CA VAL A 166 19.55 13.24 7.10
C VAL A 166 20.30 13.62 5.83
N ASP A 167 19.58 14.21 4.87
CA ASP A 167 20.14 14.72 3.62
C ASP A 167 19.91 16.24 3.53
N LYS A 168 20.92 16.96 3.04
CA LYS A 168 20.91 18.42 2.86
C LYS A 168 20.14 18.86 1.61
N HIS A 169 19.72 17.92 0.76
CA HIS A 169 18.96 18.23 -0.44
C HIS A 169 17.60 18.87 -0.08
N PRO A 170 17.15 19.94 -0.77
CA PRO A 170 15.88 20.61 -0.45
C PRO A 170 14.62 19.74 -0.49
N LEU A 171 14.69 18.60 -1.18
CA LEU A 171 13.61 17.60 -1.29
C LEU A 171 13.86 16.34 -0.45
N ALA A 172 14.91 16.29 0.37
CA ALA A 172 15.23 15.15 1.23
C ALA A 172 14.09 14.81 2.19
N TRP A 173 13.33 15.82 2.62
CA TRP A 173 12.18 15.65 3.50
C TRP A 173 11.12 14.71 2.89
N LEU A 174 10.90 14.70 1.57
CA LEU A 174 9.95 13.77 0.93
C LEU A 174 10.31 12.30 1.19
N ARG A 175 11.60 11.98 1.14
CA ARG A 175 12.11 10.63 1.44
C ARG A 175 11.95 10.28 2.90
N SER A 176 12.22 11.24 3.79
CA SER A 176 12.05 11.07 5.23
C SER A 176 10.58 10.83 5.60
N GLU A 177 9.66 11.65 5.08
CA GLU A 177 8.21 11.50 5.29
C GLU A 177 7.72 10.12 4.81
N THR A 178 8.13 9.74 3.59
CA THR A 178 7.83 8.41 3.02
C THR A 178 8.35 7.29 3.92
N ALA A 179 9.57 7.43 4.43
CA ALA A 179 10.18 6.45 5.31
C ALA A 179 9.47 6.31 6.67
N TRP A 180 9.09 7.42 7.30
CA TRP A 180 8.31 7.40 8.54
C TRP A 180 6.93 6.78 8.34
N ALA A 181 6.25 7.11 7.25
CA ALA A 181 4.94 6.59 6.89
C ALA A 181 4.99 5.07 6.62
N ASN A 182 5.97 4.62 5.83
CA ASN A 182 6.17 3.20 5.54
C ASN A 182 6.64 2.41 6.78
N GLN A 183 7.44 3.00 7.66
CA GLN A 183 7.79 2.36 8.94
C GLN A 183 6.55 2.14 9.82
N CYS A 184 5.63 3.11 9.86
CA CYS A 184 4.34 2.94 10.55
C CYS A 184 3.55 1.77 9.95
N LEU A 185 3.41 1.74 8.62
CA LEU A 185 2.71 0.67 7.90
C LEU A 185 3.32 -0.71 8.18
N TRP A 186 4.65 -0.81 8.21
CA TRP A 186 5.34 -2.06 8.54
C TRP A 186 5.07 -2.52 9.97
N LEU A 187 5.10 -1.61 10.95
CA LEU A 187 4.76 -1.92 12.34
C LEU A 187 3.31 -2.42 12.45
N THR A 188 2.37 -1.79 11.72
CA THR A 188 0.99 -2.26 11.63
C THR A 188 0.91 -3.67 11.03
N ALA A 189 1.65 -3.94 9.96
CA ALA A 189 1.71 -5.28 9.35
C ALA A 189 2.28 -6.33 10.32
N CYS A 190 3.32 -6.01 11.08
CA CYS A 190 3.87 -6.91 12.12
C CYS A 190 2.83 -7.22 13.21
N VAL A 191 2.11 -6.20 13.69
CA VAL A 191 1.05 -6.37 14.71
C VAL A 191 -0.09 -7.22 14.15
N ALA A 192 -0.60 -6.90 12.96
CA ALA A 192 -1.66 -7.66 12.31
C ALA A 192 -1.27 -9.13 12.13
N ASN A 193 -0.04 -9.38 11.65
CA ASN A 193 0.46 -10.74 11.47
C ASN A 193 0.56 -11.51 12.80
N PHE A 194 1.01 -10.86 13.88
CA PHE A 194 1.05 -11.45 15.21
C PHE A 194 -0.35 -11.85 15.70
N CYS A 195 -1.35 -10.98 15.49
CA CYS A 195 -2.75 -11.25 15.85
C CYS A 195 -3.33 -12.42 15.05
N PHE A 196 -3.20 -12.40 13.71
CA PHE A 196 -3.82 -13.39 12.84
C PHE A 196 -3.07 -14.73 12.77
N SER A 197 -1.81 -14.80 13.21
CA SER A 197 -1.07 -16.07 13.33
C SER A 197 -1.59 -16.97 14.45
N GLY A 198 -2.40 -16.44 15.36
CA GLY A 198 -2.92 -17.17 16.52
C GLY A 198 -1.81 -17.74 17.44
N PRO A 199 -2.18 -18.38 18.56
CA PRO A 199 -1.23 -19.16 19.35
C PRO A 199 -0.81 -20.39 18.54
N LYS A 200 0.47 -20.52 18.22
CA LYS A 200 0.97 -21.81 17.70
C LYS A 200 0.84 -22.84 18.82
N THR A 201 0.42 -24.06 18.50
CA THR A 201 0.23 -25.16 19.48
C THR A 201 1.47 -25.48 20.33
N THR A 202 2.64 -24.99 19.93
CA THR A 202 3.94 -25.16 20.59
C THR A 202 4.50 -23.89 21.24
N GLU A 203 3.87 -22.73 21.08
CA GLU A 203 4.34 -21.47 21.70
C GLU A 203 3.82 -21.37 23.14
N ASP A 204 4.73 -21.16 24.08
CA ASP A 204 4.37 -20.84 25.45
C ASP A 204 3.83 -19.41 25.56
N ALA A 205 2.90 -19.20 26.48
CA ALA A 205 2.28 -17.89 26.70
C ALA A 205 3.31 -16.80 27.03
N SER A 206 4.43 -17.16 27.67
CA SER A 206 5.55 -16.24 27.96
C SER A 206 6.23 -15.73 26.70
N THR A 207 6.53 -16.58 25.71
CA THR A 207 7.16 -16.13 24.46
C THR A 207 6.22 -15.23 23.68
N ARG A 208 4.92 -15.57 23.62
CA ARG A 208 3.92 -14.73 22.95
C ARG A 208 3.78 -13.35 23.62
N ALA A 209 3.79 -13.29 24.95
CA ALA A 209 3.77 -12.04 25.70
C ALA A 209 5.04 -11.20 25.47
N ALA A 210 6.22 -11.82 25.43
CA ALA A 210 7.47 -11.14 25.12
C ALA A 210 7.49 -10.57 23.68
N ALA A 211 7.00 -11.34 22.71
CA ALA A 211 6.86 -10.88 21.33
C ALA A 211 5.88 -9.70 21.20
N TRP A 212 4.76 -9.73 21.92
CA TRP A 212 3.84 -8.59 22.01
C TRP A 212 4.52 -7.36 22.61
N GLN A 213 5.27 -7.53 23.70
CA GLN A 213 5.99 -6.43 24.34
C GLN A 213 7.02 -5.79 23.40
N GLU A 214 7.74 -6.58 22.61
CA GLU A 214 8.67 -6.07 21.62
C GLU A 214 7.96 -5.22 20.55
N LEU A 215 6.83 -5.69 20.02
CA LEU A 215 6.02 -4.94 19.06
C LEU A 215 5.50 -3.63 19.66
N TRP A 216 5.05 -3.68 20.91
CA TRP A 216 4.61 -2.49 21.65
C TRP A 216 5.75 -1.48 21.82
N ASP A 217 6.92 -1.92 22.25
CA ASP A 217 8.10 -1.05 22.46
C ASP A 217 8.54 -0.40 21.15
N ARG A 218 8.53 -1.14 20.03
CA ARG A 218 8.81 -0.61 18.69
C ARG A 218 7.79 0.45 18.28
N ASN A 219 6.50 0.22 18.53
CA ASN A 219 5.45 1.19 18.26
C ASN A 219 5.62 2.47 19.11
N GLN A 220 5.92 2.33 20.40
CA GLN A 220 6.20 3.48 21.28
C GLN A 220 7.45 4.25 20.85
N ALA A 221 8.49 3.54 20.41
CA ALA A 221 9.69 4.17 19.86
C ALA A 221 9.39 4.99 18.61
N TRP A 222 8.59 4.44 17.67
CA TRP A 222 8.13 5.18 16.50
C TRP A 222 7.33 6.43 16.89
N GLN A 223 6.34 6.28 17.78
CA GLN A 223 5.51 7.37 18.28
C GLN A 223 6.34 8.52 18.87
N LYS A 224 7.39 8.19 19.64
CA LYS A 224 8.24 9.17 20.31
C LYS A 224 9.18 9.91 19.36
N LYS A 225 9.62 9.26 18.27
CA LYS A 225 10.69 9.77 17.41
C LYS A 225 10.21 10.36 16.10
N ARG A 226 8.99 10.04 15.65
CA ARG A 226 8.46 10.57 14.40
C ARG A 226 8.39 12.10 14.40
N PRO A 227 8.43 12.75 13.22
CA PRO A 227 8.21 14.18 13.10
C PRO A 227 6.82 14.58 13.62
N LYS A 228 6.72 15.79 14.19
CA LYS A 228 5.45 16.37 14.69
C LYS A 228 4.44 16.63 13.57
N GLU A 229 4.91 16.67 12.33
CA GLU A 229 4.10 16.87 11.13
C GLU A 229 3.09 15.74 10.93
N PHE A 230 3.35 14.56 11.50
CA PHE A 230 2.44 13.42 11.56
C PHE A 230 1.31 13.58 12.60
N ASP A 231 1.35 14.61 13.44
CA ASP A 231 0.28 14.86 14.38
C ASP A 231 -0.94 15.45 13.67
N ALA A 232 -2.13 15.09 14.14
CA ALA A 232 -3.39 15.57 13.59
C ALA A 232 -3.50 17.10 13.75
N ILE A 233 -3.97 17.79 12.71
CA ILE A 233 -4.26 19.23 12.74
C ILE A 233 -5.57 19.54 13.47
N GLY A 234 -6.45 18.54 13.59
CA GLY A 234 -7.72 18.66 14.27
C GLY A 234 -8.41 17.32 14.44
N ARG A 235 -9.36 17.30 15.37
CA ARG A 235 -10.24 16.15 15.62
C ARG A 235 -11.68 16.63 15.70
N GLY A 236 -12.59 15.82 15.19
CA GLY A 236 -14.02 16.07 15.19
C GLY A 236 -14.80 14.89 15.74
N PRO A 237 -16.06 15.11 16.14
CA PRO A 237 -16.94 14.00 16.49
C PRO A 237 -17.13 13.10 15.27
N ALA A 238 -17.36 11.82 15.50
CA ALA A 238 -17.79 10.91 14.45
C ALA A 238 -19.08 11.46 13.81
N ARG A 239 -19.11 11.57 12.48
CA ARG A 239 -20.29 12.01 11.72
C ARG A 239 -21.03 10.79 11.17
N ASP A 240 -22.27 10.96 10.71
CA ASP A 240 -22.98 10.03 9.80
C ASP A 240 -22.91 8.52 10.11
N GLY A 241 -23.02 8.11 11.38
CA GLY A 241 -23.05 6.69 11.76
C GLY A 241 -21.68 6.00 11.80
N HIS A 242 -20.59 6.77 11.68
CA HIS A 242 -19.23 6.28 11.87
C HIS A 242 -18.96 5.98 13.37
N VAL A 243 -18.21 4.93 13.66
CA VAL A 243 -17.84 4.51 15.04
C VAL A 243 -16.71 5.39 15.62
N PHE A 244 -16.17 6.27 14.78
CA PHE A 244 -14.78 6.67 14.83
C PHE A 244 -14.64 8.18 14.61
N GLU A 245 -13.83 8.85 15.44
CA GLU A 245 -13.64 10.32 15.36
C GLU A 245 -13.07 10.77 14.01
N ASP A 246 -13.53 11.91 13.51
CA ASP A 246 -12.86 12.56 12.38
C ASP A 246 -11.48 13.03 12.84
N VAL A 247 -10.44 12.74 12.06
CA VAL A 247 -9.08 13.21 12.33
C VAL A 247 -8.54 13.77 11.03
N TRP A 248 -8.08 15.02 11.06
CA TRP A 248 -7.53 15.69 9.89
C TRP A 248 -6.02 15.80 10.01
N PHE A 249 -5.33 15.63 8.89
CA PHE A 249 -3.88 15.74 8.80
C PHE A 249 -3.46 16.75 7.72
N THR A 250 -2.17 17.07 7.69
CA THR A 250 -1.58 17.99 6.72
C THR A 250 -1.32 17.36 5.35
N ALA A 251 -1.21 16.03 5.28
CA ALA A 251 -0.86 15.31 4.06
C ALA A 251 -1.37 13.86 4.06
N ASP A 252 -1.56 13.31 2.86
CA ASP A 252 -2.12 11.96 2.63
C ASP A 252 -1.31 10.84 3.32
N TRP A 253 0.01 11.00 3.43
CA TRP A 253 0.90 10.03 4.06
C TRP A 253 0.91 10.06 5.59
N HIS A 254 0.31 11.09 6.17
CA HIS A 254 -0.03 11.11 7.60
C HIS A 254 -1.36 10.40 7.88
N GLU A 255 -2.20 10.25 6.84
CA GLU A 255 -3.51 9.61 6.94
C GLU A 255 -3.45 8.07 6.88
N ILE A 256 -2.30 7.38 6.86
CA ILE A 256 -2.29 5.90 6.85
C ILE A 256 -3.10 5.30 8.01
N LEU A 257 -3.00 5.93 9.18
CA LEU A 257 -3.80 5.59 10.37
C LEU A 257 -5.30 5.83 10.17
N TRP A 258 -5.68 6.78 9.30
CA TRP A 258 -7.05 7.11 8.93
C TRP A 258 -7.57 6.33 7.72
N MET A 259 -6.71 5.89 6.79
CA MET A 259 -7.07 4.96 5.72
C MET A 259 -7.55 3.63 6.30
N LEU A 260 -6.84 3.06 7.29
CA LEU A 260 -7.30 1.87 8.02
C LEU A 260 -8.69 2.07 8.65
N LYS A 261 -9.00 3.31 9.05
CA LYS A 261 -10.26 3.76 9.64
C LYS A 261 -11.37 3.98 8.59
N GLN A 262 -11.05 4.49 7.40
CA GLN A 262 -11.96 4.62 6.25
C GLN A 262 -12.21 3.29 5.53
N PHE A 263 -11.25 2.37 5.55
CA PHE A 263 -11.46 1.00 5.05
C PHE A 263 -12.57 0.27 5.81
N GLU A 264 -12.78 0.63 7.07
CA GLU A 264 -13.91 0.19 7.88
C GLU A 264 -15.25 0.82 7.47
N GLU A 265 -15.22 2.01 6.86
CA GLU A 265 -16.41 2.77 6.44
C GLU A 265 -16.90 2.35 5.05
N MET A 266 -16.00 1.99 4.14
CA MET A 266 -16.33 1.61 2.75
C MET A 266 -16.70 0.14 2.57
N HIS A 267 -16.34 -0.72 3.53
CA HIS A 267 -16.70 -2.13 3.54
C HIS A 267 -17.38 -2.44 4.87
N ALA A 268 -18.50 -3.16 4.85
CA ALA A 268 -19.37 -3.37 6.00
C ALA A 268 -18.69 -4.14 7.16
N TRP A 269 -17.83 -3.45 7.92
CA TRP A 269 -17.19 -3.95 9.11
C TRP A 269 -18.02 -3.59 10.33
N ARG A 270 -18.43 -4.62 11.09
CA ARG A 270 -18.82 -4.45 12.49
C ARG A 270 -17.58 -4.79 13.32
N THR A 271 -16.74 -3.81 13.63
CA THR A 271 -15.58 -3.97 14.53
C THR A 271 -15.96 -4.18 16.00
N THR A 272 -17.26 -4.23 16.31
CA THR A 272 -17.78 -4.58 17.64
C THR A 272 -17.15 -5.86 18.17
N TRP A 273 -16.94 -6.88 17.34
CA TRP A 273 -16.39 -8.14 17.83
C TRP A 273 -14.90 -8.06 18.25
N ILE A 274 -14.09 -7.15 17.67
CA ILE A 274 -12.68 -6.97 18.07
C ILE A 274 -12.62 -6.22 19.39
N ALA A 275 -13.46 -5.18 19.55
CA ALA A 275 -13.59 -4.47 20.82
C ALA A 275 -14.15 -5.40 21.91
N ASP A 276 -15.13 -6.23 21.58
CA ASP A 276 -15.74 -7.20 22.51
C ASP A 276 -14.76 -8.34 22.85
N ALA A 277 -13.97 -8.84 21.89
CA ALA A 277 -12.94 -9.84 22.14
C ALA A 277 -11.79 -9.29 23.01
N LEU A 278 -11.38 -8.04 22.80
CA LEU A 278 -10.38 -7.37 23.65
C LEU A 278 -10.95 -7.08 25.05
N LYS A 279 -12.23 -6.73 25.16
CA LYS A 279 -12.90 -6.54 26.46
C LYS A 279 -13.05 -7.85 27.24
N ASP A 280 -13.40 -8.93 26.55
CA ASP A 280 -13.54 -10.28 27.14
C ASP A 280 -12.18 -10.86 27.55
N GLU A 281 -11.13 -10.71 26.72
CA GLU A 281 -9.78 -11.15 27.09
C GLU A 281 -9.18 -10.33 28.24
N TRP A 282 -9.53 -9.04 28.36
CA TRP A 282 -8.89 -8.12 29.31
C TRP A 282 -9.78 -7.77 30.52
N GLY A 283 -10.96 -8.39 30.63
CA GLY A 283 -11.89 -8.22 31.76
C GLY A 283 -12.44 -6.80 31.93
N MET A 284 -12.47 -6.01 30.85
CA MET A 284 -12.94 -4.63 30.87
C MET A 284 -14.37 -4.56 30.33
N GLY A 285 -15.36 -4.58 31.23
CA GLY A 285 -16.77 -4.35 30.90
C GLY A 285 -17.05 -2.91 30.44
#